data_AF-A0A3N4RVW0-F1
#
_entry.id   AF-A0A3N4RVW0-F1
#
_cell.length_a   1.000
_cell.length_b   1.000
_cell.length_c   1.000
_cell.angle_alpha   90.00
_cell.angle_beta   90.00
_cell.angle_gamma   90.00
#
_symmetry.space_group_name_H-M   'P 1'
#
loop_
_entity.id
_entity.type
_entity.pdbx_description
1 polymer ?
#
loop_
_entity_poly.entity_id
_entity_poly.type
_entity_poly.pdbx_seq_one_letter_code
_entity_poly.pdbx_strand_id
1 'polypeptide(L)'
;MGGQLNRITPAMPPEAYKTYRILSPAETHFRPATCAEAGCLAHLNGWVSTIDESTVLGQQQAHYIRTQSGRGYREERLPSGLTQFTFEAGQRCFAGDHQVRLDRPELYLVQGGDWRGNPTGEHRQHQSARDWIDDFGEHQQTLADQQQKG
;
A
#
# COMPACT_ATOMS: atom_id res chain seq x y z
N MET A 1 -13.41 -6.65 -8.02
CA MET A 1 -14.40 -5.58 -7.84
C MET A 1 -13.63 -4.30 -7.53
N GLY A 2 -13.38 -3.46 -8.54
CA GLY A 2 -12.62 -2.21 -8.34
C GLY A 2 -13.47 -1.22 -7.58
N GLY A 3 -13.06 -0.85 -6.37
CA GLY A 3 -13.71 0.20 -5.60
C GLY A 3 -13.78 1.47 -6.44
N GLN A 4 -14.96 2.08 -6.50
CA GLN A 4 -15.18 3.32 -7.22
C GLN A 4 -14.36 4.41 -6.54
N LEU A 5 -13.15 4.64 -7.05
CA LEU A 5 -12.32 5.76 -6.65
C LEU A 5 -13.08 7.03 -7.02
N ASN A 6 -13.40 7.86 -6.01
CA ASN A 6 -13.89 9.21 -6.22
C ASN A 6 -12.79 10.02 -6.92
N ARG A 7 -12.77 9.98 -8.25
CA ARG A 7 -11.85 10.75 -9.08
C ARG A 7 -12.52 12.06 -9.46
N ILE A 8 -11.77 13.15 -9.33
CA ILE A 8 -12.22 14.45 -9.80
C ILE A 8 -12.38 14.36 -11.32
N THR A 9 -13.52 14.80 -11.84
CA THR A 9 -13.76 14.90 -13.29
C THR A 9 -12.84 15.98 -13.86
N PRO A 10 -11.93 15.62 -14.78
CA PRO A 10 -11.02 16.61 -15.36
C PRO A 10 -11.79 17.57 -16.28
N ALA A 11 -11.44 18.86 -16.23
CA ALA A 11 -12.12 19.93 -16.97
C ALA A 11 -11.82 19.95 -18.48
N MET A 12 -10.70 19.34 -18.91
CA MET A 12 -10.25 19.32 -20.31
C MET A 12 -10.33 17.90 -20.90
N PRO A 13 -10.14 17.72 -22.22
CA PRO A 13 -9.94 16.40 -22.82
C PRO A 13 -8.65 15.71 -22.31
N PRO A 14 -8.56 14.37 -22.32
CA PRO A 14 -7.38 13.67 -21.80
C PRO A 14 -6.08 14.09 -22.51
N GLU A 15 -6.12 14.42 -23.81
CA GLU A 15 -4.97 14.89 -24.60
C GLU A 15 -4.29 16.14 -24.03
N ALA A 16 -5.02 16.93 -23.23
CA ALA A 16 -4.51 18.14 -22.59
C ALA A 16 -3.75 17.87 -21.27
N TYR A 17 -3.69 16.62 -20.83
CA TYR A 17 -3.04 16.23 -19.58
C TYR A 17 -1.75 15.47 -19.82
N LYS A 18 -0.87 15.54 -18.81
CA LYS A 18 0.33 14.71 -18.69
C LYS A 18 0.39 14.17 -17.27
N THR A 19 0.53 12.86 -17.15
CA THR A 19 0.57 12.13 -15.88
C THR A 19 2.01 11.75 -15.54
N TYR A 20 2.46 12.23 -14.39
CA TYR A 20 3.77 11.97 -13.81
C TYR A 20 3.64 10.95 -12.68
N ARG A 21 4.44 9.88 -12.69
CA ARG A 21 4.40 8.81 -11.67
C ARG A 21 5.80 8.37 -11.26
N ILE A 22 5.94 8.05 -9.98
CA ILE A 22 7.10 7.35 -9.42
C ILE A 22 6.57 6.01 -8.90
N LEU A 23 7.05 4.90 -9.47
CA LEU A 23 6.54 3.57 -9.13
C LEU A 23 7.64 2.68 -8.54
N SER A 24 7.22 1.79 -7.66
CA SER A 24 7.99 0.62 -7.23
C SER A 24 7.07 -0.60 -7.32
N PRO A 25 6.89 -1.21 -8.50
CA PRO A 25 5.97 -2.33 -8.68
C PRO A 25 6.28 -3.50 -7.73
N ALA A 26 5.24 -4.05 -7.08
CA ALA A 26 5.36 -5.13 -6.11
C ALA A 26 6.11 -6.35 -6.68
N GLU A 27 5.86 -6.70 -7.94
CA GLU A 27 6.44 -7.87 -8.60
C GLU A 27 7.96 -7.78 -8.83
N THR A 28 8.51 -6.57 -8.91
CA THR A 28 9.92 -6.36 -9.27
C THR A 28 10.72 -5.62 -8.20
N HIS A 29 10.08 -4.82 -7.34
CA HIS A 29 10.76 -4.04 -6.31
C HIS A 29 10.62 -4.64 -4.92
N PHE A 30 9.87 -5.73 -4.77
CA PHE A 30 9.64 -6.36 -3.50
C PHE A 30 9.82 -7.87 -3.60
N ARG A 31 10.17 -8.49 -2.48
CA ARG A 31 10.13 -9.95 -2.32
C ARG A 31 9.30 -10.30 -1.08
N PRO A 32 8.70 -11.50 -1.03
CA PRO A 32 8.16 -12.04 0.21
C PRO A 32 9.20 -12.02 1.32
N ALA A 33 8.73 -11.74 2.53
CA ALA A 33 9.56 -11.61 3.71
C ALA A 33 8.91 -12.28 4.92
N THR A 34 9.73 -12.69 5.86
CA THR A 34 9.30 -13.09 7.20
C THR A 34 8.93 -11.85 8.03
N CYS A 35 8.25 -12.06 9.16
CA CYS A 35 7.95 -10.98 10.09
C CYS A 35 9.23 -10.30 10.64
N ALA A 36 10.31 -11.07 10.82
CA ALA A 36 11.59 -10.57 11.30
C ALA A 36 12.24 -9.62 10.27
N GLU A 37 12.34 -10.06 9.01
CA GLU A 37 12.93 -9.25 7.93
C GLU A 37 12.13 -7.96 7.66
N ALA A 38 10.81 -8.03 7.78
CA ALA A 38 9.93 -6.89 7.52
C ALA A 38 9.83 -5.90 8.69
N GLY A 39 10.53 -6.14 9.81
CA GLY A 39 10.42 -5.30 11.01
C GLY A 39 8.99 -5.25 11.56
N CYS A 40 8.26 -6.37 11.48
CA CYS A 40 6.85 -6.43 11.89
C CYS A 40 6.71 -6.12 13.38
N LEU A 41 5.94 -5.08 13.73
CA LEU A 41 5.75 -4.67 15.12
C LEU A 41 5.17 -5.77 16.01
N ALA A 42 4.24 -6.57 15.49
CA ALA A 42 3.67 -7.70 16.23
C ALA A 42 4.72 -8.78 16.53
N HIS A 43 5.67 -9.00 15.61
CA HIS A 43 6.79 -9.90 15.87
C HIS A 43 7.80 -9.30 16.86
N LEU A 44 8.10 -8.00 16.74
CA LEU A 44 9.08 -7.34 17.60
C LEU A 44 8.59 -7.18 19.04
N ASN A 45 7.30 -6.89 19.24
CA ASN A 45 6.77 -6.48 20.54
C ASN A 45 5.68 -7.41 21.09
N GLY A 46 5.27 -8.42 20.33
CA GLY A 46 4.04 -9.16 20.62
C GLY A 46 2.80 -8.35 20.24
N TRP A 47 1.62 -8.93 20.48
CA TRP A 47 0.35 -8.24 20.27
C TRP A 47 -0.78 -8.85 21.10
N VAL A 48 -1.89 -8.13 21.16
CA VAL A 48 -3.10 -8.58 21.85
C VAL A 48 -4.25 -8.61 20.86
N SER A 49 -5.03 -9.69 20.87
CA SER A 49 -6.29 -9.81 20.15
C SER A 49 -7.44 -9.94 21.14
N THR A 50 -8.35 -8.98 21.11
CA THR A 50 -9.56 -9.00 21.94
C THR A 50 -10.75 -9.41 21.06
N ILE A 51 -11.45 -10.46 21.45
CA ILE A 51 -12.47 -11.12 20.63
C ILE A 51 -13.79 -11.22 21.39
N ASP A 52 -14.88 -10.89 20.71
CA ASP A 52 -16.24 -11.09 21.19
C ASP A 52 -16.80 -12.46 20.75
N GLU A 53 -16.64 -13.46 21.62
CA GLU A 53 -17.16 -14.81 21.41
C GLU A 53 -18.70 -14.94 21.53
N SER A 54 -19.44 -13.85 21.78
CA SER A 54 -20.90 -13.87 21.63
C SER A 54 -21.34 -13.89 20.17
N THR A 55 -20.46 -13.49 19.26
CA THR A 55 -20.71 -13.46 17.82
C THR A 55 -20.20 -14.73 17.13
N VAL A 56 -20.85 -15.14 16.05
CA VAL A 56 -20.40 -16.29 15.22
C VAL A 56 -18.97 -16.07 14.70
N LEU A 57 -18.66 -14.85 14.24
CA LEU A 57 -17.32 -14.51 13.76
C LEU A 57 -16.28 -14.62 14.88
N GLY A 58 -16.57 -14.08 16.07
CA GLY A 58 -15.64 -14.14 17.19
C GLY A 58 -15.42 -15.57 17.69
N GLN A 59 -16.46 -16.40 17.72
CA GLN A 59 -16.32 -17.84 18.01
C GLN A 59 -15.38 -18.53 17.03
N GLN A 60 -15.52 -18.24 15.73
CA GLN A 60 -14.65 -18.79 14.69
C GLN A 60 -13.21 -18.30 14.83
N GLN A 61 -12.99 -17.01 15.13
CA GLN A 61 -11.66 -16.44 15.34
C GLN A 61 -10.98 -17.05 16.57
N ALA A 62 -11.70 -17.14 17.71
CA ALA A 62 -11.17 -17.75 18.93
C ALA A 62 -10.89 -19.24 18.71
N HIS A 63 -11.77 -19.97 18.02
CA HIS A 63 -11.52 -21.36 17.65
C HIS A 63 -10.26 -21.49 16.79
N TYR A 64 -10.10 -20.66 15.75
CA TYR A 64 -8.90 -20.67 14.91
C TYR A 64 -7.62 -20.41 15.72
N ILE A 65 -7.63 -19.43 16.63
CA ILE A 65 -6.49 -19.15 17.51
C ILE A 65 -6.13 -20.39 18.34
N ARG A 66 -7.13 -21.03 18.95
CA ARG A 66 -6.94 -22.19 19.83
C ARG A 66 -6.49 -23.46 19.11
N THR A 67 -6.92 -23.69 17.86
CA THR A 67 -6.74 -24.99 17.19
C THR A 67 -5.83 -24.97 15.97
N GLN A 68 -5.75 -23.85 15.25
CA GLN A 68 -5.14 -23.82 13.91
C GLN A 68 -4.02 -22.77 13.76
N SER A 69 -3.94 -21.77 14.65
CA SER A 69 -2.96 -20.69 14.51
C SER A 69 -1.51 -21.16 14.64
N GLY A 70 -1.27 -22.23 15.40
CA GLY A 70 0.08 -22.69 15.74
C GLY A 70 0.91 -21.67 16.52
N ARG A 71 0.25 -20.73 17.23
CA ARG A 71 0.90 -19.66 18.01
C ARG A 71 0.78 -19.95 19.50
N GLY A 72 1.82 -19.61 20.24
CA GLY A 72 1.76 -19.52 21.70
C GLY A 72 0.96 -18.28 22.11
N TYR A 73 -0.01 -18.47 23.00
CA TYR A 73 -0.82 -17.38 23.53
C TYR A 73 -1.14 -17.61 25.00
N ARG A 74 -1.48 -16.50 25.67
CA ARG A 74 -2.15 -16.50 26.97
C ARG A 74 -3.58 -16.04 26.77
N GLU A 75 -4.52 -16.78 27.34
CA GLU A 75 -5.94 -16.48 27.23
C GLU A 75 -6.48 -15.96 28.57
N GLU A 76 -7.23 -14.86 28.52
CA GLU A 76 -7.91 -14.27 29.68
C GLU A 76 -9.32 -13.80 29.31
N ARG A 77 -10.28 -14.04 30.21
CA ARG A 77 -11.64 -13.49 30.08
C ARG A 77 -11.71 -12.13 30.77
N LEU A 78 -11.97 -11.08 30.00
CA LEU A 78 -12.06 -9.72 30.52
C LEU A 78 -13.41 -9.48 31.22
N PRO A 79 -13.48 -8.54 32.19
CA PRO A 79 -14.73 -8.14 32.84
C PRO A 79 -15.81 -7.64 31.86
N SER A 80 -15.40 -7.15 30.69
CA SER A 80 -16.29 -6.74 29.60
C SER A 80 -17.01 -7.90 28.90
N GLY A 81 -16.69 -9.15 29.23
CA GLY A 81 -17.21 -10.33 28.54
C GLY A 81 -16.52 -10.62 27.21
N LEU A 82 -15.39 -9.98 26.94
CA LEU A 82 -14.52 -10.28 25.79
C LEU A 82 -13.42 -11.26 26.20
N THR A 83 -12.90 -12.03 25.25
CA THR A 83 -11.75 -12.90 25.46
C THR A 83 -10.51 -12.22 24.88
N GLN A 84 -9.47 -12.11 25.69
CA GLN A 84 -8.18 -11.56 25.30
C GLN A 84 -7.17 -12.68 25.06
N PHE A 85 -6.53 -12.66 23.89
CA PHE A 85 -5.40 -13.50 23.55
C PHE A 85 -4.16 -12.62 23.47
N THR A 86 -3.21 -12.85 24.38
CA THR A 86 -1.91 -12.17 24.38
C THR A 86 -0.86 -13.07 23.74
N PHE A 87 -0.19 -12.54 22.72
CA PHE A 87 0.84 -13.22 21.96
C PHE A 87 2.19 -12.56 22.25
N GLU A 88 3.13 -13.36 22.74
CA GLU A 88 4.49 -12.89 23.03
C GLU A 88 5.26 -12.56 21.75
N ALA A 89 6.28 -11.70 21.88
CA ALA A 89 7.21 -11.35 20.80
C ALA A 89 7.93 -12.59 20.22
N GLY A 90 8.47 -12.44 19.01
CA GLY A 90 9.19 -13.48 18.28
C GLY A 90 8.31 -14.41 17.45
N GLN A 91 6.98 -14.31 17.56
CA GLN A 91 6.05 -15.14 16.80
C GLN A 91 5.73 -14.56 15.42
N ARG A 92 5.26 -15.41 14.50
CA ARG A 92 4.70 -14.93 13.22
C ARG A 92 3.37 -14.22 13.52
N CYS A 93 3.13 -13.06 12.92
CA CYS A 93 1.87 -12.34 13.10
C CYS A 93 0.72 -12.98 12.28
N PHE A 94 -0.51 -12.47 12.40
CA PHE A 94 -1.62 -12.94 11.57
C PHE A 94 -1.64 -12.35 10.15
N ALA A 95 -0.83 -11.34 9.86
CA ALA A 95 -0.66 -10.86 8.48
C ALA A 95 0.21 -11.85 7.69
N GLY A 96 -0.33 -12.37 6.58
CA GLY A 96 0.32 -13.42 5.78
C GLY A 96 1.41 -12.92 4.84
N ASP A 97 1.29 -11.68 4.36
CA ASP A 97 1.96 -11.20 3.15
C ASP A 97 2.95 -10.07 3.43
N HIS A 98 3.91 -10.32 4.32
CA HIS A 98 5.02 -9.38 4.50
C HIS A 98 5.91 -9.34 3.27
N GLN A 99 6.37 -8.15 2.94
CA GLN A 99 7.29 -7.90 1.85
C GLN A 99 8.37 -6.92 2.29
N VAL A 100 9.57 -7.09 1.75
CA VAL A 100 10.67 -6.13 1.90
C VAL A 100 11.06 -5.58 0.54
N ARG A 101 11.43 -4.30 0.54
CA ARG A 101 11.91 -3.60 -0.65
C ARG A 101 13.26 -4.17 -1.07
N LEU A 102 13.38 -4.52 -2.34
CA LEU A 102 14.65 -4.77 -2.98
C LEU A 102 15.29 -3.41 -3.26
N ASP A 103 16.61 -3.30 -3.08
CA ASP A 103 17.39 -2.08 -3.35
C ASP A 103 17.49 -1.83 -4.86
N ARG A 104 16.34 -1.55 -5.47
CA ARG A 104 16.14 -1.29 -6.89
C ARG A 104 15.61 0.13 -7.02
N PRO A 105 16.15 0.91 -7.96
CA PRO A 105 15.69 2.28 -8.19
C PRO A 105 14.22 2.28 -8.65
N GLU A 106 13.50 3.33 -8.30
CA GLU A 106 12.12 3.54 -8.74
C GLU A 106 12.04 3.70 -10.25
N LEU A 107 10.84 3.47 -10.79
CA LEU A 107 10.52 3.79 -12.17
C LEU A 107 9.94 5.20 -12.23
N TYR A 108 10.66 6.11 -12.89
CA TYR A 108 10.27 7.51 -13.08
C TYR A 108 9.55 7.66 -14.42
N LEU A 109 8.22 7.70 -14.41
CA LEU A 109 7.39 7.63 -15.62
C LEU A 109 6.68 8.94 -15.90
N VAL A 110 6.54 9.22 -17.19
CA VAL A 110 5.71 10.28 -17.76
C VAL A 110 4.83 9.65 -18.83
N GLN A 111 3.53 9.89 -18.75
CA GLN A 111 2.57 9.41 -19.72
C GLN A 111 1.68 10.58 -20.15
N GLY A 112 1.40 10.72 -21.44
CA GLY A 112 0.35 11.64 -21.86
C GLY A 112 -1.02 11.16 -21.37
N GLY A 113 -1.97 12.07 -21.27
CA GLY A 113 -3.29 11.73 -20.75
C GLY A 113 -3.42 11.77 -19.23
N ASP A 114 -4.57 11.29 -18.79
CA ASP A 114 -4.96 11.17 -17.41
C ASP A 114 -5.57 9.79 -17.11
N TRP A 115 -6.34 9.69 -16.02
CA TRP A 115 -6.95 8.43 -15.61
C TRP A 115 -7.94 7.84 -16.63
N ARG A 116 -8.44 8.63 -17.59
CA ARG A 116 -9.33 8.21 -18.68
C ARG A 116 -8.57 7.52 -19.81
N GLY A 117 -7.26 7.67 -19.89
CA GLY A 117 -6.40 7.01 -20.88
C GLY A 117 -5.28 7.91 -21.40
N ASN A 118 -4.46 7.35 -22.30
CA ASN A 118 -3.38 8.05 -22.99
C ASN A 118 -3.63 8.14 -24.50
N PRO A 119 -4.48 9.08 -24.94
CA PRO A 119 -4.78 9.24 -26.36
C PRO A 119 -3.58 9.74 -27.18
N THR A 120 -2.61 10.38 -26.54
CA THR A 120 -1.41 10.91 -27.23
C THR A 120 -0.38 9.83 -27.57
N GLY A 121 -0.46 8.66 -26.91
CA GLY A 121 0.56 7.62 -26.99
C GLY A 121 1.89 7.96 -26.32
N GLU A 122 2.07 9.16 -25.76
CA GLU A 122 3.31 9.57 -25.10
C GLU A 122 3.57 8.68 -23.88
N HIS A 123 4.72 8.01 -23.87
CA HIS A 123 5.21 7.27 -22.72
C HIS A 123 6.72 7.40 -22.65
N ARG A 124 7.22 7.90 -21.52
CA ARG A 124 8.65 8.09 -21.27
C ARG A 124 9.00 7.56 -19.90
N GLN A 125 10.14 6.91 -19.81
CA GLN A 125 10.76 6.54 -18.56
C GLN A 125 12.09 7.29 -18.45
N HIS A 126 12.26 8.01 -17.35
CA HIS A 126 13.50 8.70 -17.00
C HIS A 126 14.45 7.74 -16.28
N GLN A 127 15.76 7.95 -16.47
CA GLN A 127 16.80 7.13 -15.86
C GLN A 127 17.07 7.53 -14.41
N SER A 128 16.74 8.77 -14.04
CA SER A 128 16.98 9.32 -12.70
C SER A 128 15.81 10.18 -12.22
N ALA A 129 15.73 10.35 -10.91
CA ALA A 129 14.78 11.29 -10.29
C ALA A 129 15.02 12.74 -10.76
N ARG A 130 16.29 13.11 -10.98
CA ARG A 130 16.66 14.47 -11.38
C ARG A 130 16.07 14.82 -12.73
N ASP A 131 16.28 13.99 -13.74
CA ASP A 131 15.77 14.25 -15.10
C ASP A 131 14.23 14.30 -15.11
N TRP A 132 13.59 13.49 -14.28
CA TRP A 132 12.14 13.50 -14.11
C TRP A 132 11.64 14.80 -13.45
N ILE A 133 12.34 15.31 -12.42
CA ILE A 133 12.03 16.58 -11.76
C ILE A 133 12.20 17.75 -12.73
N ASP A 134 13.27 17.73 -13.52
CA ASP A 134 13.56 18.78 -14.50
C ASP A 134 12.46 18.81 -15.59
N ASP A 135 12.08 17.66 -16.17
CA ASP A 135 10.96 17.55 -17.15
C ASP A 135 9.62 18.00 -16.55
N PHE A 136 9.34 17.62 -15.30
CA PHE A 136 8.15 18.08 -14.59
C PHE A 136 8.14 19.60 -14.41
N GLY A 137 9.26 20.18 -13.99
CA GLY A 137 9.42 21.62 -13.79
C GLY A 137 9.22 22.42 -15.08
N GLU A 138 9.84 21.98 -16.18
CA GLU A 138 9.67 22.59 -17.50
C GLU A 138 8.21 22.55 -17.97
N HIS A 139 7.53 21.42 -17.73
CA HIS A 139 6.11 21.30 -18.07
C HIS A 139 5.24 22.25 -17.24
N GLN A 140 5.47 22.35 -15.93
CA GLN A 140 4.73 23.28 -15.06
C GLN A 140 4.93 24.74 -15.47
N GLN A 141 6.17 25.12 -15.80
CA GLN A 141 6.46 26.48 -16.29
C GLN A 141 5.74 26.77 -17.59
N THR A 142 5.74 25.81 -18.54
CA THR A 142 5.03 25.96 -19.81
C THR A 142 3.53 26.20 -19.58
N LEU A 143 2.91 25.45 -18.67
CA LEU A 143 1.49 25.65 -18.32
C LEU A 143 1.25 27.04 -17.71
N ALA A 144 2.11 27.48 -16.80
CA ALA A 144 2.02 28.81 -16.19
C ALA A 144 2.15 29.92 -17.25
N ASP A 145 3.09 29.78 -18.18
CA ASP A 145 3.30 30.74 -19.27
C ASP A 145 2.09 30.81 -20.21
N GLN A 146 1.44 29.67 -20.49
CA GLN A 146 0.22 29.64 -21.31
C GLN A 146 -0.96 30.31 -20.58
N GLN A 147 -1.12 30.06 -19.28
CA GLN A 147 -2.16 30.72 -18.48
C GLN A 147 -2.00 32.25 -18.43
N GLN A 148 -0.77 32.75 -18.44
CA GLN A 148 -0.50 34.20 -18.48
C GLN A 148 -0.84 34.84 -19.84
N LYS A 149 -0.85 34.06 -20.91
CA LYS A 149 -1.07 34.56 -22.28
C LYS A 149 -2.56 34.68 -22.65
N GLY A 150 -3.46 34.06 -21.88
CA GLY A 150 -4.91 34.04 -22.14
C GLY A 150 -5.33 32.90 -23.03
#